data_AF-A0A6N3FFG2-F1
#
_entry.id   AF-A0A6N3FFG2-F1
#
_cell.length_a   1.000
_cell.length_b   1.000
_cell.length_c   1.000
_cell.angle_alpha   90.00
_cell.angle_beta   90.00
_cell.angle_gamma   90.00
#
_symmetry.space_group_name_H-M   'P 1'
#
loop_
_entity.id
_entity.type
_entity.pdbx_description
1 polymer ?
#
loop_
_entity_poly.entity_id
_entity_poly.type
_entity_poly.pdbx_seq_one_letter_code
_entity_poly.pdbx_strand_id
1 'polypeptide(L)'
;MNRYTKIINMMESYFTKDFEKTKKGFTKVREVKEETVRKAFLKGNCEVLVILEDSDREILIDDFSSDEDIKKYLGASFINPRR
;
A
#
# COMPACT_ATOMS: atom_id res chain seq x y z
N MET A 1 5.79 4.31 -11.43
CA MET A 1 5.75 3.59 -10.15
C MET A 1 4.31 3.44 -9.73
N ASN A 2 3.86 2.26 -9.27
CA ASN A 2 2.49 2.13 -8.77
C ASN A 2 2.44 2.63 -7.33
N ARG A 3 1.47 3.48 -6.99
CA ARG A 3 1.17 3.81 -5.60
C ARG A 3 -0.13 3.13 -5.20
N TYR A 4 -0.09 2.49 -4.04
CA TYR A 4 -1.27 2.00 -3.34
C TYR A 4 -1.39 2.72 -2.02
N THR A 5 -2.58 2.75 -1.46
CA THR A 5 -2.83 3.30 -0.13
C THR A 5 -3.37 2.19 0.75
N LYS A 6 -2.72 1.91 1.87
CA LYS A 6 -3.28 1.08 2.93
C LYS A 6 -3.91 2.00 3.96
N ILE A 7 -5.19 1.81 4.22
CA ILE A 7 -5.91 2.54 5.26
C ILE A 7 -6.01 1.59 6.45
N ILE A 8 -5.58 2.06 7.62
CA ILE A 8 -5.67 1.34 8.89
C ILE A 8 -6.51 2.18 9.84
N ASN A 9 -7.62 1.62 10.29
CA ASN A 9 -8.47 2.18 11.33
C ASN A 9 -8.63 1.20 12.49
N MET A 10 -9.38 1.59 13.52
CA MET A 10 -9.58 0.76 14.71
C MET A 10 -10.15 -0.64 14.43
N MET A 11 -10.89 -0.85 13.34
CA MET A 11 -11.62 -2.09 13.09
C MET A 11 -10.96 -2.98 12.04
N GLU A 12 -10.41 -2.39 10.98
CA GLU A 12 -9.87 -3.12 9.85
C GLU A 12 -8.75 -2.37 9.14
N SER A 13 -8.16 -3.05 8.16
CA SER A 13 -7.29 -2.39 7.20
C SER A 13 -7.58 -2.90 5.80
N TYR A 14 -7.58 -2.00 4.83
CA TYR A 14 -7.84 -2.32 3.44
C TYR A 14 -6.94 -1.51 2.53
N PHE A 15 -6.75 -1.99 1.30
CA PHE A 15 -5.91 -1.33 0.31
C PHE A 15 -6.76 -0.67 -0.75
N THR A 16 -6.35 0.52 -1.19
CA THR A 16 -6.96 1.23 -2.30
C THR A 16 -5.91 1.62 -3.34
N LYS A 17 -6.38 1.93 -4.54
CA LYS A 17 -5.59 2.51 -5.62
C LYS A 17 -6.39 3.57 -6.34
N ASP A 18 -5.69 4.63 -6.73
CA ASP A 18 -6.20 5.70 -7.54
C ASP A 18 -6.13 5.31 -9.02
N PHE A 19 -7.28 5.36 -9.69
CA PHE A 19 -7.40 5.12 -11.12
C PHE A 19 -7.78 6.43 -11.79
N GLU A 20 -6.81 7.08 -12.44
CA GLU A 20 -7.07 8.24 -13.28
C GLU A 20 -7.93 7.85 -14.48
N LYS A 21 -9.07 8.51 -14.66
CA LYS A 21 -9.89 8.38 -15.87
C LYS A 21 -9.63 9.57 -16.77
N THR A 22 -8.63 9.44 -17.65
CA THR A 22 -8.23 10.43 -18.66
C THR A 22 -9.40 10.98 -19.49
N LYS A 23 -10.44 10.18 -19.76
CA LYS A 23 -11.63 10.64 -20.51
C LYS A 23 -12.60 11.54 -19.73
N LYS A 24 -12.56 11.53 -18.40
CA LYS A 24 -13.55 12.23 -17.56
C LYS A 24 -12.95 13.19 -16.54
N GLY A 25 -11.62 13.34 -16.51
CA GLY A 25 -10.93 14.32 -15.66
C GLY A 25 -11.12 14.10 -14.16
N PHE A 26 -11.50 12.90 -13.72
CA PHE A 26 -11.63 12.57 -12.30
C PHE A 26 -10.84 11.32 -11.93
N THR A 27 -10.36 11.29 -10.69
CA THR A 27 -9.70 10.15 -10.08
C THR A 27 -10.73 9.25 -9.43
N LYS A 28 -10.70 7.96 -9.75
CA LYS A 28 -11.55 6.97 -9.09
C LYS A 28 -10.73 6.14 -8.12
N VAL A 29 -10.99 6.29 -6.82
CA VAL A 29 -10.43 5.42 -5.79
C VAL A 29 -11.19 4.10 -5.77
N ARG A 30 -10.48 2.98 -5.71
CA ARG A 30 -11.06 1.63 -5.59
C ARG A 30 -10.29 0.81 -4.58
N GLU A 31 -11.00 0.01 -3.81
CA GLU A 31 -10.39 -1.05 -3.04
C GLU A 31 -9.73 -2.10 -3.96
N VAL A 32 -8.61 -2.63 -3.52
CA VAL A 32 -7.84 -3.67 -4.20
C VAL A 32 -7.46 -4.76 -3.21
N LYS A 33 -7.41 -5.99 -3.69
CA LYS A 33 -7.01 -7.14 -2.87
C LYS A 33 -5.55 -7.02 -2.44
N GLU A 34 -5.26 -7.38 -1.18
CA GLU A 34 -3.91 -7.44 -0.64
C GLU A 34 -2.96 -8.25 -1.53
N GLU A 35 -3.42 -9.39 -2.07
CA GLU A 35 -2.62 -10.24 -2.96
C GLU A 35 -2.09 -9.48 -4.19
N THR A 36 -2.89 -8.56 -4.75
CA THR A 36 -2.49 -7.71 -5.88
C THR A 36 -1.40 -6.74 -5.48
N VAL A 37 -1.53 -6.10 -4.31
CA VAL A 37 -0.54 -5.16 -3.77
C VAL A 37 0.75 -5.90 -3.46
N ARG A 38 0.68 -7.05 -2.78
CA ARG A 38 1.84 -7.90 -2.46
C ARG A 38 2.61 -8.31 -3.71
N LYS A 39 1.93 -8.77 -4.76
CA LYS A 39 2.58 -9.13 -6.04
C LYS A 39 3.28 -7.94 -6.70
N ALA A 40 2.74 -6.72 -6.55
CA ALA A 40 3.35 -5.52 -7.11
C ALA A 40 4.55 -5.05 -6.27
N PHE A 41 4.43 -5.10 -4.94
CA PHE A 41 5.46 -4.76 -3.97
C PHE A 41 6.70 -5.65 -4.11
N LEU A 42 6.52 -6.97 -4.12
CA LEU A 42 7.61 -7.93 -4.28
C LEU A 42 8.31 -7.87 -5.65
N LYS A 43 7.72 -7.20 -6.64
CA LYS A 43 8.35 -6.92 -7.94
C LYS A 43 9.20 -5.65 -7.94
N GLY A 44 9.24 -4.88 -6.85
CA GLY A 44 9.99 -3.61 -6.75
C GLY A 44 9.42 -2.49 -7.62
N ASN A 45 8.12 -2.52 -7.95
CA ASN A 45 7.48 -1.50 -8.79
C ASN A 45 6.26 -0.87 -8.10
N CYS A 46 6.36 -0.71 -6.78
CA CYS A 46 5.24 -0.31 -5.94
C CYS A 46 5.70 0.33 -4.64
N GLU A 47 5.08 1.46 -4.31
CA GLU A 47 5.13 2.07 -2.98
C GLU A 47 3.73 1.98 -2.36
N VAL A 48 3.67 1.84 -1.05
CA VAL A 48 2.43 1.81 -0.27
C VAL A 48 2.43 2.96 0.72
N LEU A 49 1.49 3.88 0.56
CA LEU A 49 1.19 4.89 1.56
C LEU A 49 0.29 4.28 2.63
N VAL A 50 0.73 4.22 3.86
CA VAL A 50 -0.04 3.73 5.00
C VAL A 50 -0.61 4.94 5.73
N ILE A 51 -1.94 5.02 5.79
CA ILE A 51 -2.68 6.06 6.51
C ILE A 51 -3.22 5.43 7.80
N LEU A 52 -2.80 5.96 8.95
CA LEU A 52 -3.30 5.59 10.27
C LEU A 52 -4.40 6.59 10.67
N GLU A 53 -5.67 6.26 10.39
CA GLU A 53 -6.81 7.18 10.58
C GLU A 53 -6.93 7.65 12.03
N ASP A 54 -6.63 6.79 13.01
CA ASP A 54 -6.77 7.11 14.43
C ASP A 54 -5.76 8.16 14.93
N SER A 55 -4.69 8.39 14.15
CA SER A 55 -3.58 9.28 14.56
C SER A 55 -3.24 10.35 13.52
N ASP A 56 -3.98 10.42 12.41
CA ASP A 56 -3.70 11.30 11.26
C ASP A 56 -2.24 11.22 10.77
N ARG A 57 -1.64 10.02 10.84
CA ARG A 57 -0.25 9.78 10.42
C ARG A 57 -0.20 9.08 9.08
N GLU A 58 0.71 9.56 8.24
CA GLU A 58 1.04 8.94 6.96
C GLU A 58 2.46 8.40 6.97
N ILE A 59 2.63 7.17 6.47
CA ILE A 59 3.92 6.48 6.43
C ILE A 59 4.08 5.89 5.03
N LEU A 60 5.17 6.21 4.33
CA LEU A 60 5.47 5.61 3.04
C LEU A 60 6.32 4.35 3.24
N ILE A 61 5.87 3.22 2.68
CA ILE A 61 6.59 1.93 2.71
C ILE A 61 6.89 1.49 1.28
N ASP A 62 8.14 1.14 1.03
CA ASP A 62 8.68 0.68 -0.25
C ASP A 62 9.66 -0.49 -0.05
N ASP A 63 10.33 -0.93 -1.12
CA ASP A 63 11.30 -2.03 -1.08
C ASP A 63 12.63 -1.65 -0.40
N PHE A 64 12.88 -0.36 -0.14
CA PHE A 64 14.03 0.14 0.61
C PHE A 64 13.77 0.24 2.11
N SER A 65 12.50 0.28 2.52
CA SER A 65 12.06 0.31 3.93
C SER A 65 12.55 -0.91 4.70
N SER A 66 12.72 -0.82 6.03
CA SER A 66 13.23 -1.95 6.83
C SER A 66 12.26 -3.14 6.85
N ASP A 67 12.76 -4.38 7.01
CA ASP A 67 11.90 -5.55 7.16
C ASP A 67 10.96 -5.43 8.37
N GLU A 68 11.40 -4.72 9.42
CA GLU A 68 10.58 -4.41 10.60
C GLU A 68 9.40 -3.51 10.23
N ASP A 69 9.62 -2.44 9.47
CA ASP A 69 8.57 -1.53 9.03
C ASP A 69 7.62 -2.21 8.03
N ILE A 70 8.16 -2.96 7.08
CA ILE A 70 7.36 -3.75 6.12
C ILE A 70 6.46 -4.73 6.89
N LYS A 71 7.02 -5.47 7.86
CA LYS A 71 6.26 -6.41 8.69
C LYS A 71 5.19 -5.71 9.51
N LYS A 72 5.53 -4.56 10.13
CA LYS A 72 4.65 -3.82 11.02
C LYS A 72 3.44 -3.25 10.27
N TYR A 73 3.66 -2.66 9.09
CA TYR A 73 2.60 -1.92 8.41
C TYR A 73 1.94 -2.71 7.29
N LEU A 74 2.65 -3.58 6.57
CA LEU A 74 2.11 -4.36 5.45
C LEU A 74 1.88 -5.83 5.82
N GLY A 75 2.75 -6.40 6.65
CA GLY A 75 2.70 -7.79 7.10
C GLY A 75 3.89 -8.61 6.59
N ALA A 76 4.17 -9.73 7.26
CA ALA A 76 5.33 -10.57 6.93
C ALA A 76 5.30 -11.14 5.50
N SER A 77 4.12 -11.24 4.89
CA SER A 77 3.94 -11.71 3.50
C SER A 77 4.52 -10.75 2.45
N PHE A 78 4.84 -9.51 2.82
CA PHE A 78 5.42 -8.49 1.95
C PHE A 78 6.96 -8.46 1.98
N ILE A 79 7.60 -9.25 2.84
CA ILE A 79 9.06 -9.34 2.90
C ILE A 79 9.56 -10.22 1.76
N ASN A 80 10.48 -9.71 0.95
CA ASN A 80 11.11 -10.48 -0.10
C ASN A 80 12.15 -11.44 0.50
N PRO A 81 12.00 -12.78 0.34
CA PRO A 81 12.94 -13.74 0.90
C PRO A 81 14.35 -13.71 0.27
N ARG A 82 14.56 -12.92 -0.80
CA ARG A 82 15.83 -12.79 -1.50
C ARG A 82 16.48 -11.41 -1.34
N ARG A 83 16.01 -10.60 -0.38
CA ARG A 83 16.56 -9.29 -0.06
C ARG A 83 17.96 -9.37 0.56
#